data_AF-A0A5P9HZM0-F1
#
_entry.id   AF-A0A5P9HZM0-F1
#
_cell.length_a   1.000
_cell.length_b   1.000
_cell.length_c   1.000
_cell.angle_alpha   90.00
_cell.angle_beta   90.00
_cell.angle_gamma   90.00
#
_symmetry.space_group_name_H-M   'P 1'
#
loop_
_entity.id
_entity.type
_entity.pdbx_description
1 polymer ?
#
loop_
_entity_poly.entity_id
_entity_poly.type
_entity_poly.pdbx_seq_one_letter_code
_entity_poly.pdbx_strand_id
1 'polypeptide(L)'
;MISKGLALAGGLCCALAASQFPEFSQQYKQRLSGAVDELAWVVERFDADAAALGMSRDAALTDLARGTAMARARSESMGQVLIRHERLSAHLEHLQTTNSVSAALIGWQYLDPELAQKTWGDFEPAVPATVAGAGFGLGGFLAGYTLVGMLLGGLGRVVRRKPVATPAE
;
A
#
# COMPACT_ATOMS: atom_id res chain seq x y z
N MET A 1 21.41 26.72 -18.07
CA MET A 1 20.02 27.10 -17.70
C MET A 1 19.05 25.95 -17.92
N ILE A 2 19.09 25.28 -19.08
CA ILE A 2 18.24 24.12 -19.42
C ILE A 2 18.28 23.01 -18.35
N SER A 3 19.47 22.62 -17.86
CA SER A 3 19.60 21.58 -16.84
C SER A 3 18.93 21.91 -15.51
N LYS A 4 18.93 23.19 -15.09
CA LYS A 4 18.23 23.64 -13.89
C LYS A 4 16.71 23.62 -14.08
N GLY A 5 16.24 24.00 -15.27
CA GLY A 5 14.83 23.90 -15.64
C GLY A 5 14.34 22.45 -15.65
N LEU A 6 15.13 21.52 -16.18
CA LEU A 6 14.80 20.09 -16.18
C LEU A 6 14.79 19.49 -14.77
N ALA A 7 15.73 19.87 -13.91
CA ALA A 7 15.73 19.47 -12.51
C ALA A 7 14.51 20.01 -11.75
N LEU A 8 14.12 21.27 -12.00
CA LEU A 8 12.91 21.87 -11.43
C LEU A 8 11.65 21.11 -11.86
N ALA A 9 11.52 20.81 -13.16
CA ALA A 9 10.41 20.04 -13.69
C ALA A 9 10.35 18.63 -13.07
N GLY A 10 11.50 17.96 -12.97
CA GLY A 10 11.62 16.66 -12.30
C GLY A 10 11.19 16.70 -10.84
N GLY A 11 11.63 17.71 -10.09
CA GLY A 11 11.19 17.96 -8.72
C GLY A 11 9.68 18.15 -8.62
N LEU A 12 9.09 19.01 -9.46
CA LEU A 12 7.64 19.25 -9.44
C LEU A 12 6.82 18.00 -9.75
N CYS A 13 7.24 17.19 -10.74
CA CYS A 13 6.59 15.92 -11.05
C CYS A 13 6.64 14.95 -9.85
N CYS A 14 7.81 14.80 -9.22
CA CYS A 14 7.95 13.96 -8.04
C CYS A 14 7.17 14.49 -6.83
N ALA A 15 7.07 15.81 -6.68
CA ALA A 15 6.28 16.44 -5.62
C ALA A 15 4.79 16.12 -5.77
N LEU A 16 4.26 16.28 -6.98
CA LEU A 16 2.86 15.95 -7.28
C LEU A 16 2.59 14.47 -7.00
N ALA A 17 3.43 13.57 -7.51
CA ALA A 17 3.28 12.13 -7.28
C ALA A 17 3.34 11.75 -5.80
N ALA A 18 4.35 12.24 -5.07
CA ALA A 18 4.53 11.93 -3.65
C ALA A 18 3.40 12.52 -2.78
N SER A 19 2.88 13.70 -3.13
CA SER A 19 1.81 14.35 -2.37
C SER A 19 0.52 13.53 -2.35
N GLN A 20 0.27 12.66 -3.34
CA GLN A 20 -0.91 11.80 -3.41
C GLN A 20 -0.90 10.66 -2.38
N PHE A 21 0.27 10.31 -1.89
CA PHE A 21 0.47 9.09 -1.11
C PHE A 21 -0.33 9.03 0.21
N PRO A 22 -0.45 10.11 0.99
CA PRO A 22 -1.25 10.11 2.22
C PRO A 22 -2.73 9.84 1.95
N GLU A 23 -3.29 10.42 0.88
CA GLU A 23 -4.71 10.26 0.52
C GLU A 23 -5.00 8.82 0.10
N PHE A 24 -4.15 8.25 -0.77
CA PHE A 24 -4.27 6.83 -1.14
C PHE A 24 -4.18 5.92 0.09
N SER A 25 -3.21 6.17 0.97
CA SER A 25 -3.00 5.39 2.19
C SER A 25 -4.21 5.47 3.13
N GLN A 26 -4.84 6.65 3.23
CA GLN A 26 -6.05 6.85 4.02
C GLN A 26 -7.23 6.05 3.45
N GLN A 27 -7.49 6.16 2.15
CA GLN A 27 -8.59 5.43 1.49
C GLN A 27 -8.40 3.92 1.57
N TYR A 28 -7.17 3.44 1.35
CA TYR A 28 -6.83 2.04 1.51
C TYR A 28 -7.09 1.55 2.95
N LYS A 29 -6.65 2.31 3.96
CA LYS A 29 -6.88 1.96 5.37
C LYS A 29 -8.37 1.91 5.71
N GLN A 30 -9.17 2.81 5.16
CA GLN A 30 -10.63 2.80 5.35
C GLN A 30 -11.27 1.55 4.75
N ARG A 31 -10.88 1.15 3.53
CA ARG A 31 -11.36 -0.09 2.90
C ARG A 31 -10.90 -1.34 3.63
N LEU A 32 -9.66 -1.35 4.12
CA LEU A 32 -9.14 -2.43 4.94
C LEU A 32 -9.95 -2.59 6.22
N SER A 33 -10.21 -1.49 6.94
CA SER A 33 -11.05 -1.49 8.15
C SER A 33 -12.44 -2.04 7.85
N GLY A 34 -13.11 -1.51 6.81
CA GLY A 34 -14.45 -1.98 6.44
C GLY A 34 -14.48 -3.47 6.08
N ALA A 35 -13.48 -3.96 5.33
CA ALA A 35 -13.39 -5.38 5.00
C ALA A 35 -13.14 -6.26 6.23
N VAL A 36 -12.34 -5.79 7.19
CA VAL A 36 -12.15 -6.48 8.48
C VAL A 36 -13.46 -6.55 9.26
N ASP A 37 -14.18 -5.42 9.39
CA ASP A 37 -15.45 -5.34 10.12
C ASP A 37 -16.53 -6.25 9.50
N GLU A 38 -16.65 -6.27 8.17
CA GLU A 38 -17.57 -7.15 7.46
C GLU A 38 -17.24 -8.64 7.68
N LEU A 39 -15.96 -9.01 7.58
CA LEU A 39 -15.53 -10.39 7.81
C LEU A 39 -15.70 -10.80 9.28
N ALA A 40 -15.39 -9.90 10.22
CA ALA A 40 -15.56 -10.14 11.65
C ALA A 40 -17.03 -10.46 11.96
N TRP A 41 -17.98 -9.70 11.41
CA TRP A 41 -19.39 -9.99 11.58
C TRP A 41 -19.78 -11.40 11.11
N VAL A 42 -19.26 -11.86 9.96
CA VAL A 42 -19.52 -13.22 9.46
C VAL A 42 -18.92 -14.29 10.39
N VAL A 43 -17.70 -14.06 10.87
CA VAL A 43 -16.97 -14.97 11.77
C VAL A 43 -17.68 -15.06 13.12
N GLU A 44 -18.04 -13.94 13.73
CA GLU A 44 -18.76 -13.87 15.00
C GLU A 44 -20.11 -14.57 14.91
N ARG A 45 -20.83 -14.39 13.79
CA ARG A 45 -22.10 -15.08 13.57
C ARG A 45 -21.92 -16.59 13.49
N PHE A 46 -20.90 -17.06 12.76
CA PHE A 46 -20.59 -18.48 12.67
C PHE A 46 -20.21 -19.08 14.03
N ASP A 47 -19.43 -18.36 14.83
CA ASP A 47 -19.05 -18.78 16.18
C ASP A 47 -20.25 -18.85 17.11
N ALA A 48 -21.16 -17.88 17.02
CA ALA A 48 -22.39 -17.89 17.80
C ALA A 48 -23.28 -19.10 17.44
N ASP A 49 -23.40 -19.41 16.14
CA ASP A 49 -24.15 -20.59 15.68
C ASP A 49 -23.47 -21.90 16.14
N ALA A 50 -22.14 -21.99 16.12
CA ALA A 50 -21.38 -23.13 16.65
C ALA A 50 -21.54 -23.29 18.16
N ALA A 51 -21.43 -22.19 18.92
CA ALA A 51 -21.58 -22.17 20.36
C ALA A 51 -22.99 -22.55 20.80
N ALA A 52 -24.02 -22.16 20.06
CA ALA A 52 -25.41 -22.57 20.30
C ALA A 52 -25.61 -24.09 20.19
N LEU A 53 -24.73 -24.78 19.45
CA LEU A 53 -24.68 -26.24 19.32
C LEU A 53 -23.67 -26.89 20.27
N GLY A 54 -23.05 -26.12 21.18
CA GLY A 54 -22.02 -26.60 22.09
C GLY A 54 -20.70 -26.98 21.40
N MET A 55 -20.45 -26.45 20.20
CA MET A 55 -19.28 -26.74 19.40
C MET A 55 -18.29 -25.57 19.42
N SER A 56 -16.99 -25.88 19.34
CA SER A 56 -15.99 -24.89 18.94
C SER A 56 -16.11 -24.61 17.44
N ARG A 57 -15.54 -23.48 16.99
CA ARG A 57 -15.43 -23.15 15.56
C ARG A 57 -14.85 -24.29 14.74
N ASP A 58 -13.72 -24.86 15.19
CA ASP A 58 -13.03 -25.94 14.47
C ASP A 58 -13.85 -27.23 14.44
N ALA A 59 -14.56 -27.54 15.54
CA ALA A 59 -15.48 -28.67 15.59
C ALA A 59 -16.65 -28.48 14.62
N ALA A 60 -17.23 -27.28 14.54
CA ALA A 60 -18.30 -26.95 13.61
C ALA A 60 -17.86 -27.04 12.15
N LEU A 61 -16.65 -26.57 11.82
CA LEU A 61 -16.07 -26.75 10.48
C LEU A 61 -15.85 -28.23 10.15
N THR A 62 -15.30 -29.00 11.09
CA THR A 62 -15.09 -30.44 10.93
C THR A 62 -16.40 -31.21 10.77
N ASP A 63 -17.46 -30.76 11.44
CA ASP A 63 -18.80 -31.32 11.29
C ASP A 63 -19.37 -31.03 9.89
N LEU A 64 -19.33 -29.77 9.45
CA LEU A 64 -19.73 -29.36 8.11
C LEU A 64 -18.96 -30.11 7.01
N ALA A 65 -17.64 -30.30 7.20
CA ALA A 65 -16.77 -31.04 6.28
C ALA A 65 -17.12 -32.54 6.16
N ARG A 66 -17.83 -33.11 7.13
CA ARG A 66 -18.35 -34.50 7.09
C ARG A 66 -19.80 -34.59 6.64
N GLY A 67 -20.46 -33.45 6.46
CA GLY A 67 -21.87 -33.37 6.06
C GLY A 67 -22.13 -33.59 4.58
N THR A 68 -23.26 -33.05 4.11
CA THR A 68 -23.67 -33.10 2.70
C THR A 68 -22.69 -32.33 1.79
N ALA A 69 -22.80 -32.49 0.47
CA ALA A 69 -21.97 -31.76 -0.48
C ALA A 69 -22.03 -30.23 -0.28
N MET A 70 -23.20 -29.68 0.03
CA MET A 70 -23.37 -28.26 0.34
C MET A 70 -22.70 -27.87 1.67
N ALA A 71 -22.80 -28.71 2.70
CA ALA A 71 -22.15 -28.47 3.99
C ALA A 71 -20.62 -28.47 3.85
N ARG A 72 -20.05 -29.38 3.06
CA ARG A 72 -18.62 -29.41 2.76
C ARG A 72 -18.15 -28.15 2.04
N ALA A 73 -18.86 -27.75 0.99
CA ALA A 73 -18.59 -26.49 0.29
C ALA A 73 -18.67 -25.28 1.24
N ARG A 74 -19.63 -25.29 2.17
CA ARG A 74 -19.74 -24.25 3.20
C ARG A 74 -18.53 -24.24 4.14
N SER A 75 -18.06 -25.40 4.59
CA SER A 75 -16.85 -25.52 5.41
C SER A 75 -15.63 -24.91 4.71
N GLU A 76 -15.43 -25.25 3.44
CA GLU A 76 -14.33 -24.71 2.64
C GLU A 76 -14.43 -23.19 2.49
N SER A 77 -15.62 -22.68 2.14
CA SER A 77 -15.85 -21.23 1.98
C SER A 77 -15.65 -20.47 3.31
N MET A 78 -16.10 -21.02 4.43
CA MET A 78 -15.92 -20.40 5.75
C MET A 78 -14.45 -20.45 6.19
N GLY A 79 -13.72 -21.51 5.87
CA GLY A 79 -12.27 -21.57 6.05
C GLY A 79 -11.54 -20.44 5.32
N GLN A 80 -11.95 -20.13 4.08
CA GLN A 80 -11.39 -19.00 3.32
C GLN A 80 -11.72 -17.65 3.97
N VAL A 81 -12.95 -17.48 4.49
CA VAL A 81 -13.35 -16.27 5.24
C VAL A 81 -12.47 -16.08 6.47
N LEU A 82 -12.23 -17.13 7.24
CA LEU A 82 -11.41 -17.08 8.45
C LEU A 82 -9.95 -16.71 8.15
N ILE A 83 -9.33 -17.36 7.16
CA ILE A 83 -7.96 -17.06 6.73
C ILE A 83 -7.85 -15.61 6.24
N ARG A 84 -8.84 -15.14 5.48
CA ARG A 84 -8.85 -13.76 4.98
C ARG A 84 -9.02 -12.76 6.13
N HIS A 85 -9.93 -13.03 7.06
CA HIS A 85 -10.15 -12.20 8.24
C HIS A 85 -8.85 -12.05 9.05
N GLU A 86 -8.20 -13.16 9.39
CA GLU A 86 -6.94 -13.16 10.15
C GLU A 86 -5.85 -12.32 9.47
N ARG A 87 -5.66 -12.52 8.16
CA ARG A 87 -4.68 -11.76 7.37
C ARG A 87 -4.96 -10.26 7.38
N LEU A 88 -6.21 -9.86 7.12
CA LEU A 88 -6.58 -8.44 7.04
C LEU A 88 -6.55 -7.77 8.41
N SER A 89 -6.98 -8.47 9.46
CA SER A 89 -6.93 -7.97 10.85
C SER A 89 -5.48 -7.75 11.30
N ALA A 90 -4.57 -8.68 11.00
CA ALA A 90 -3.14 -8.51 11.30
C ALA A 90 -2.53 -7.31 10.55
N HIS A 91 -2.93 -7.09 9.29
CA HIS A 91 -2.50 -5.90 8.54
C HIS A 91 -3.05 -4.61 9.17
N LEU A 92 -4.33 -4.58 9.54
CA LEU A 92 -4.94 -3.41 10.15
C LEU A 92 -4.27 -3.06 11.48
N GLU A 93 -3.99 -4.05 12.33
CA GLU A 93 -3.28 -3.88 13.59
C GLU A 93 -1.88 -3.28 13.37
N HIS A 94 -1.14 -3.77 12.37
CA HIS A 94 0.17 -3.23 12.02
C HIS A 94 0.10 -1.75 11.61
N LEU A 95 -0.94 -1.36 10.84
CA LEU A 95 -1.17 0.02 10.41
C LEU A 95 -1.71 0.94 11.52
N GLN A 96 -2.23 0.39 12.62
CA GLN A 96 -2.69 1.15 13.77
C GLN A 96 -1.58 1.38 14.80
N THR A 97 -0.67 0.41 14.95
CA THR A 97 0.43 0.44 15.93
C THR A 97 1.68 1.16 15.43
N THR A 98 1.84 1.33 14.11
CA THR A 98 2.98 2.01 13.50
C THR A 98 2.75 3.53 13.40
N ASN A 99 3.78 4.33 13.73
CA ASN A 99 3.73 5.80 13.62
C ASN A 99 3.30 6.25 12.22
N SER A 100 2.45 7.29 12.11
CA SER A 100 1.63 7.60 10.91
C SER A 100 2.42 7.74 9.59
N VAL A 101 3.65 8.26 9.63
CA VAL A 101 4.52 8.42 8.46
C VAL A 101 5.17 7.11 8.05
N SER A 102 5.57 6.29 9.02
CA SER A 102 6.21 4.98 8.79
C SER A 102 5.20 3.93 8.36
N ALA A 103 3.96 3.98 8.89
CA ALA A 103 2.86 3.10 8.50
C ALA A 103 2.53 3.26 7.02
N ALA A 104 2.57 4.50 6.51
CA ALA A 104 2.40 4.78 5.10
C ALA A 104 3.52 4.11 4.27
N LEU A 105 4.79 4.27 4.64
CA LEU A 105 5.93 3.73 3.86
C LEU A 105 6.10 2.20 3.95
N ILE A 106 5.73 1.57 5.07
CA ILE A 106 5.93 0.13 5.33
C ILE A 106 4.72 -0.73 4.90
N GLY A 107 3.55 -0.11 4.71
CA GLY A 107 2.33 -0.80 4.28
C GLY A 107 2.42 -1.50 2.91
N TRP A 108 3.44 -1.20 2.10
CA TRP A 108 3.56 -1.77 0.74
C TRP A 108 3.80 -3.27 0.71
N GLN A 109 4.52 -3.84 1.69
CA GLN A 109 4.80 -5.28 1.72
C GLN A 109 3.60 -6.12 2.19
N TYR A 110 2.62 -5.48 2.85
CA TYR A 110 1.41 -6.13 3.38
C TYR A 110 0.14 -5.75 2.60
N LEU A 111 0.28 -4.95 1.53
CA LEU A 111 -0.83 -4.54 0.65
C LEU A 111 -1.62 -5.76 0.20
N ASP A 112 -2.92 -5.78 0.52
CA ASP A 112 -3.85 -6.73 -0.04
C ASP A 112 -4.09 -6.34 -1.51
N PRO A 113 -3.72 -7.16 -2.50
CA PRO A 113 -3.73 -6.77 -3.90
C PRO A 113 -5.12 -6.40 -4.41
N GLU A 114 -6.16 -7.06 -3.88
CA GLU A 114 -7.54 -6.84 -4.29
C GLU A 114 -8.05 -5.50 -3.75
N LEU A 115 -7.81 -5.21 -2.47
CA LEU A 115 -8.14 -3.90 -1.90
C LEU A 115 -7.31 -2.78 -2.53
N ALA A 116 -6.03 -3.01 -2.81
CA ALA A 116 -5.15 -2.07 -3.48
C ALA A 116 -5.66 -1.72 -4.88
N GLN A 117 -6.05 -2.74 -5.66
CA GLN A 117 -6.60 -2.56 -7.01
C GLN A 117 -7.92 -1.79 -6.98
N LYS A 118 -8.82 -2.13 -6.05
CA LYS A 118 -10.09 -1.42 -5.85
C LYS A 118 -9.86 0.04 -5.42
N THR A 119 -8.92 0.27 -4.51
CA THR A 119 -8.55 1.63 -4.07
C THR A 119 -8.01 2.43 -5.26
N TRP A 120 -7.12 1.84 -6.05
CA TRP A 120 -6.54 2.48 -7.23
C TRP A 120 -7.59 2.79 -8.30
N GLY A 121 -8.57 1.90 -8.51
CA GLY A 121 -9.65 2.10 -9.47
C GLY A 121 -10.58 3.27 -9.14
N ASP A 122 -10.80 3.52 -7.84
CA ASP A 122 -11.67 4.59 -7.35
C ASP A 122 -10.89 5.86 -6.93
N PHE A 123 -9.56 5.84 -7.04
CA PHE A 123 -8.68 6.94 -6.65
C PHE A 123 -8.73 8.08 -7.68
N GLU A 124 -9.28 9.22 -7.28
CA GLU A 124 -9.22 10.46 -8.06
C GLU A 124 -8.02 11.31 -7.62
N PRO A 125 -7.02 11.56 -8.48
CA PRO A 125 -5.87 12.40 -8.13
C PRO A 125 -6.33 13.81 -7.75
N ALA A 126 -6.03 14.22 -6.52
CA ALA A 126 -6.36 15.54 -6.00
C ALA A 126 -5.07 16.36 -5.80
N VAL A 127 -5.15 17.66 -5.55
CA VAL A 127 -4.02 18.37 -4.92
C VAL A 127 -4.30 18.35 -3.42
N PRO A 128 -3.73 17.40 -2.65
CA PRO A 128 -4.03 17.31 -1.24
C PRO A 128 -3.47 18.54 -0.53
N ALA A 129 -4.35 19.48 -0.21
CA ALA A 129 -4.05 20.63 0.65
C ALA A 129 -3.97 20.20 2.13
N THR A 130 -3.29 19.08 2.41
CA THR A 130 -3.09 18.52 3.75
C THR A 130 -1.64 18.72 4.19
N VAL A 131 -1.41 18.83 5.50
CA VAL A 131 -0.06 18.99 6.06
C VAL A 131 0.83 17.80 5.70
N ALA A 132 0.27 16.58 5.69
CA ALA A 132 0.97 15.38 5.25
C ALA A 132 1.30 15.43 3.74
N GLY A 133 0.33 15.82 2.90
CA GLY A 133 0.54 15.99 1.45
C GLY A 133 1.63 17.02 1.14
N ALA A 134 1.70 18.11 1.90
CA ALA A 134 2.75 19.12 1.79
C ALA A 134 4.14 18.56 2.18
N GLY A 135 4.23 17.78 3.26
CA GLY A 135 5.47 17.14 3.69
C GLY A 135 5.99 16.12 2.67
N PHE A 136 5.13 15.22 2.20
CA PHE A 136 5.48 14.25 1.16
C PHE A 136 5.79 14.93 -0.18
N GLY A 137 5.05 15.98 -0.54
CA GLY A 137 5.31 16.78 -1.73
C GLY A 137 6.68 17.47 -1.68
N LEU A 138 7.05 18.04 -0.54
CA LEU A 138 8.38 18.63 -0.34
C LEU A 138 9.50 17.56 -0.42
N GLY A 139 9.30 16.41 0.21
CA GLY A 139 10.23 15.29 0.12
C GLY A 139 10.41 14.79 -1.32
N GLY A 140 9.30 14.60 -2.04
CA GLY A 140 9.29 14.23 -3.44
C GLY A 140 9.98 15.27 -4.32
N PHE A 141 9.74 16.57 -4.08
CA PHE A 141 10.42 17.65 -4.78
C PHE A 141 11.94 17.57 -4.63
N LEU A 142 12.42 17.49 -3.39
CA LEU A 142 13.85 17.46 -3.09
C LEU A 142 14.52 16.21 -3.69
N ALA A 143 13.88 15.05 -3.56
CA ALA A 143 14.37 13.80 -4.15
C ALA A 143 14.43 13.87 -5.69
N GLY A 144 13.36 14.33 -6.35
CA GLY A 144 13.31 14.45 -7.81
C GLY A 144 14.29 15.47 -8.35
N TYR A 145 14.37 16.65 -7.72
CA TYR A 145 15.29 17.71 -8.11
C TYR A 145 16.76 17.27 -8.00
N THR A 146 17.12 16.64 -6.87
CA THR A 146 18.50 16.18 -6.64
C THR A 146 18.87 15.04 -7.58
N LEU A 147 18.00 14.05 -7.78
CA LEU A 147 18.25 12.93 -8.69
C LEU A 147 18.45 13.39 -10.14
N VAL A 148 17.53 14.20 -10.66
CA VAL A 148 17.63 14.72 -12.04
C VAL A 148 18.86 15.64 -12.18
N GLY A 149 19.12 16.48 -11.17
CA GLY A 149 20.32 17.31 -11.14
C GLY A 149 21.63 16.50 -11.16
N MET A 150 21.70 15.40 -10.41
CA MET A 150 22.86 14.49 -10.39
C MET A 150 23.05 13.76 -11.71
N LEU A 151 21.96 13.25 -12.32
CA LEU A 151 22.02 12.56 -13.61
C LEU A 151 22.52 13.49 -14.72
N LEU A 152 21.94 14.69 -14.83
CA LEU A 152 22.33 15.68 -15.83
C LEU A 152 23.74 16.23 -15.58
N GLY A 153 24.11 16.44 -14.31
CA GLY A 153 25.45 16.88 -13.92
C GLY A 153 26.52 15.80 -14.14
N GLY A 154 26.17 14.53 -13.92
CA GLY A 154 27.02 13.37 -14.20
C GLY A 154 27.27 13.21 -15.70
N LEU A 155 26.21 13.20 -16.51
CA LEU A 155 26.31 13.16 -17.98
C LEU A 155 27.16 14.32 -18.52
N GLY A 156 26.94 15.53 -18.01
CA GLY A 156 27.72 16.71 -18.40
C GLY A 156 29.21 16.58 -18.10
N ARG A 157 29.61 15.92 -17.00
CA ARG A 157 31.03 15.67 -16.67
C ARG A 157 31.64 14.58 -17.55
N VAL A 158 30.89 13.54 -17.90
CA VAL A 158 31.36 12.45 -18.79
C VAL A 158 31.60 12.98 -20.20
N VAL A 159 30.66 13.77 -20.73
CA VAL A 159 30.76 14.35 -22.08
C VAL A 159 31.81 15.47 -22.16
N ARG A 160 32.09 16.19 -21.06
CA ARG A 160 33.12 17.25 -21.01
C ARG A 160 34.53 16.77 -20.69
N ARG A 161 34.79 15.46 -20.55
CA ARG A 161 36.17 14.95 -20.48
C ARG A 161 36.86 15.26 -21.81
N LYS A 162 37.65 16.35 -21.84
CA LYS A 162 38.51 16.69 -22.99
C LYS A 162 39.50 15.53 -23.24
N PRO A 163 39.81 15.19 -24.51
CA PRO A 163 40.92 14.29 -24.78
C PRO A 163 42.18 14.92 -24.20
N VAL A 164 42.96 14.13 -23.46
CA VAL A 164 44.29 14.52 -22.99
C VAL A 164 45.11 14.88 -24.22
N ALA A 165 45.56 16.12 -24.32
CA ALA A 165 46.42 16.53 -25.41
C ALA A 165 47.73 15.73 -25.31
N THR A 166 47.99 14.91 -26.31
CA THR A 166 49.28 14.24 -26.48
C THR A 166 50.36 15.31 -26.60
N PRO A 167 51.47 15.25 -25.83
CA PRO A 167 52.55 16.20 -25.98
C PRO A 167 53.12 16.06 -27.40
N ALA A 168 53.24 17.17 -28.13
CA ALA A 168 53.99 17.19 -29.39
C ALA A 168 55.48 17.08 -29.07
N GLU A 169 56.15 16.12 -29.70
CA GLU A 169 57.61 15.93 -29.69
C GLU A 169 58.33 17.08 -30.40
#